data_AF-A0A1Y0MS40-F1
#
_entry.id   AF-A0A1Y0MS40-F1
#
_cell.length_a   1.000
_cell.length_b   1.000
_cell.length_c   1.000
_cell.angle_alpha   90.00
_cell.angle_beta   90.00
_cell.angle_gamma   90.00
#
_symmetry.space_group_name_H-M   'P 1'
#
loop_
_entity.id
_entity.type
_entity.pdbx_description
1 polymer ?
#
loop_
_entity_poly.entity_id
_entity_poly.type
_entity_poly.pdbx_seq_one_letter_code
_entity_poly.pdbx_strand_id
1 'polypeptide(L)'
;MHSGGANTILRNNRKLLKKRSSRFKSKRTIMGLKDKDIRRDESENKKLTTWSASEIKRVGRKLRRRRRVETAIVLLLIFAALLFIFSSFGSYHKPESHAAPVAAKQFSKNQTDLEEVSEDPYVQSKDVKAEQYMIFGREFFYSGQYRRALKMFEKALALSPQHCLAPAWIANTNEQLDALGVRKMKKLGETRYVSMYENR
;
A
#
# COMPACT_ATOMS: atom_id res chain seq x y z
N MET A 1 -17.44 -28.68 -12.41
CA MET A 1 -18.63 -28.88 -11.55
C MET A 1 -18.21 -29.11 -10.10
N HIS A 2 -17.84 -28.07 -9.33
CA HIS A 2 -17.51 -28.20 -7.90
C HIS A 2 -18.08 -26.99 -7.13
N SER A 3 -19.33 -27.10 -6.67
CA SER A 3 -20.02 -26.08 -5.85
C SER A 3 -20.57 -26.70 -4.54
N GLY A 4 -19.75 -27.49 -3.85
CA GLY A 4 -20.16 -28.23 -2.64
C GLY A 4 -19.77 -27.62 -1.29
N GLY A 5 -18.91 -26.60 -1.25
CA GLY A 5 -18.23 -26.20 0.01
C GLY A 5 -18.93 -25.15 0.89
N ALA A 6 -19.80 -24.30 0.34
CA ALA A 6 -20.29 -23.13 1.08
C ALA A 6 -21.42 -23.43 2.09
N ASN A 7 -22.12 -24.57 1.93
CA ASN A 7 -23.33 -24.87 2.70
C ASN A 7 -23.07 -25.48 4.10
N THR A 8 -21.84 -25.94 4.37
CA THR A 8 -21.47 -26.55 5.66
C THR A 8 -21.09 -25.52 6.71
N ILE A 9 -20.47 -24.39 6.31
CA ILE A 9 -20.03 -23.34 7.25
C ILE A 9 -21.22 -22.64 7.91
N LEU A 10 -22.31 -22.39 7.17
CA LEU A 10 -23.51 -21.72 7.72
C LEU A 10 -24.29 -22.59 8.73
N ARG A 11 -24.26 -23.93 8.60
CA ARG A 11 -24.97 -24.82 9.54
C ARG A 11 -24.33 -24.85 10.94
N ASN A 12 -23.02 -24.70 11.04
CA ASN A 12 -22.32 -24.73 12.33
C ASN A 12 -22.53 -23.46 13.17
N ASN A 13 -22.65 -22.30 12.53
CA ASN A 13 -22.91 -21.03 13.23
C ASN A 13 -24.31 -21.00 13.90
N ARG A 14 -25.31 -21.66 13.32
CA ARG A 14 -26.66 -21.72 13.89
C ARG A 14 -26.70 -22.50 15.21
N LYS A 15 -25.86 -23.53 15.38
CA LYS A 15 -25.72 -24.28 16.64
C LYS A 15 -25.02 -23.46 17.73
N LEU A 16 -24.04 -22.64 17.37
CA LEU A 16 -23.35 -21.74 18.31
C LEU A 16 -24.27 -20.63 18.85
N LEU A 17 -25.15 -20.10 18.00
CA LEU A 17 -26.12 -19.07 18.43
C LEU A 17 -27.20 -19.64 19.37
N LYS A 18 -27.67 -20.88 19.15
CA LYS A 18 -28.60 -21.55 20.08
C LYS A 18 -27.99 -21.78 21.47
N LYS A 19 -26.67 -22.01 21.57
CA LYS A 19 -25.99 -22.18 22.86
C LYS A 19 -25.78 -20.86 23.62
N ARG A 20 -25.72 -19.71 22.92
CA ARG A 20 -25.53 -18.39 23.56
C ARG A 20 -26.81 -17.78 24.12
N SER A 21 -27.99 -18.10 23.60
CA SER A 21 -29.25 -17.55 24.13
C SER A 21 -29.60 -18.09 25.53
N SER A 22 -29.06 -19.25 25.95
CA SER A 22 -29.32 -19.78 27.30
C SER A 22 -28.55 -19.03 28.39
N ARG A 23 -27.37 -18.45 28.09
CA ARG A 23 -26.59 -17.69 29.09
C ARG A 23 -27.20 -16.34 29.47
N PHE A 24 -28.11 -15.80 28.64
CA PHE A 24 -28.80 -14.55 28.95
C PHE A 24 -30.00 -14.72 29.89
N LYS A 25 -30.52 -15.94 30.09
CA LYS A 25 -31.56 -16.17 31.11
C LYS A 25 -30.97 -16.12 32.53
N SER A 26 -29.72 -16.56 32.70
CA SER A 26 -29.07 -16.63 34.01
C SER A 26 -28.56 -15.28 34.56
N LYS A 27 -28.45 -14.23 33.73
CA LYS A 27 -28.00 -12.90 34.19
C LYS A 27 -29.14 -11.96 34.61
N ARG A 28 -30.41 -12.35 34.42
CA ARG A 28 -31.56 -11.51 34.86
C ARG A 28 -31.73 -11.48 36.38
N THR A 29 -31.25 -12.49 37.09
CA THR A 29 -31.29 -12.54 38.56
C THR A 29 -30.29 -11.60 39.23
N ILE A 30 -29.26 -11.12 38.53
CA ILE A 30 -28.22 -10.25 39.11
C ILE A 30 -28.69 -8.79 39.25
N MET A 31 -29.72 -8.36 38.50
CA MET A 31 -30.20 -6.97 38.56
C MET A 31 -31.34 -6.72 39.55
N GLY A 32 -31.71 -7.69 40.39
CA GLY A 32 -32.76 -7.49 41.40
C GLY A 32 -34.15 -7.14 40.84
N LEU A 33 -34.36 -7.24 39.52
CA LEU A 33 -35.67 -7.10 38.91
C LEU A 33 -36.50 -8.34 39.26
N LYS A 34 -37.49 -8.15 40.13
CA LYS A 34 -38.50 -9.17 40.43
C LYS A 34 -39.29 -9.42 39.14
N ASP A 35 -39.54 -10.67 38.80
CA ASP A 35 -40.32 -11.07 37.60
C ASP A 35 -41.72 -10.41 37.52
N LYS A 36 -42.20 -9.87 38.65
CA LYS A 36 -43.47 -9.17 38.79
C LYS A 36 -43.50 -7.83 38.05
N ASP A 37 -42.35 -7.19 37.82
CA ASP A 37 -42.26 -5.89 37.13
C ASP A 37 -42.23 -6.05 35.59
N ILE A 38 -42.10 -7.29 35.09
CA ILE A 38 -42.07 -7.59 33.65
C ILE A 38 -43.49 -7.89 33.12
N ARG A 39 -44.48 -8.11 34.00
CA ARG A 39 -45.90 -8.16 33.63
C ARG A 39 -46.50 -6.77 33.43
N ARG A 40 -45.79 -5.91 32.71
CA ARG A 40 -46.33 -4.65 32.21
C ARG A 40 -47.25 -4.97 31.04
N ASP A 41 -48.54 -5.06 31.34
CA ASP A 41 -49.70 -5.02 30.45
C ASP A 41 -49.43 -5.30 28.97
N GLU A 42 -49.43 -6.59 28.58
CA GLU A 42 -49.57 -7.00 27.18
C GLU A 42 -50.89 -6.48 26.54
N SER A 43 -51.84 -6.00 27.36
CA SER A 43 -53.09 -5.37 26.94
C SER A 43 -52.90 -3.95 26.39
N GLU A 44 -51.91 -3.18 26.86
CA GLU A 44 -51.57 -1.87 26.27
C GLU A 44 -50.74 -2.01 24.98
N ASN A 45 -50.03 -3.13 24.83
CA ASN A 45 -49.21 -3.40 23.64
C ASN A 45 -50.03 -3.77 22.39
N LYS A 46 -51.34 -4.05 22.54
CA LYS A 46 -52.25 -4.25 21.39
C LYS A 46 -52.67 -2.93 20.72
N LYS A 47 -52.43 -1.79 21.36
CA LYS A 47 -52.62 -0.46 20.76
C LYS A 47 -51.38 0.08 20.06
N LEU A 48 -50.27 -0.66 20.02
CA LEU A 48 -49.17 -0.40 19.08
C LEU A 48 -49.58 -0.85 17.67
N THR A 49 -50.58 -0.12 17.15
CA THR A 49 -50.70 0.39 15.79
C THR A 49 -50.18 -0.54 14.71
N THR A 50 -51.12 -1.21 14.03
CA THR A 50 -50.94 -1.63 12.65
C THR A 50 -50.77 -0.36 11.80
N TRP A 51 -49.53 0.14 11.70
CA TRP A 51 -49.22 1.25 10.81
C TRP A 51 -49.70 0.88 9.41
N SER A 52 -50.48 1.76 8.79
CA SER A 52 -50.92 1.50 7.43
C SER A 52 -49.70 1.44 6.52
N ALA A 53 -49.73 0.58 5.50
CA ALA A 53 -48.63 0.48 4.53
C ALA A 53 -48.27 1.85 3.90
N SER A 54 -49.22 2.78 3.87
CA SER A 54 -49.03 4.15 3.39
C SER A 54 -48.17 5.03 4.32
N GLU A 55 -48.30 4.86 5.64
CA GLU A 55 -47.52 5.60 6.65
C GLU A 55 -46.10 5.07 6.75
N ILE A 56 -45.93 3.75 6.68
CA ILE A 56 -44.60 3.10 6.58
C ILE A 56 -43.86 3.62 5.32
N LYS A 57 -44.57 3.76 4.20
CA LYS A 57 -44.01 4.34 2.97
C LYS A 57 -43.67 5.84 3.10
N ARG A 58 -44.41 6.64 3.88
CA ARG A 58 -44.07 8.06 4.11
C ARG A 58 -42.81 8.19 4.97
N VAL A 59 -42.70 7.44 6.06
CA VAL A 59 -41.53 7.49 6.95
C VAL A 59 -40.29 6.91 6.26
N GLY A 60 -40.44 5.83 5.50
CA GLY A 60 -39.35 5.24 4.73
C GLY A 60 -38.73 6.19 3.70
N ARG A 61 -39.56 7.03 3.04
CA ARG A 61 -39.07 8.05 2.10
C ARG A 61 -38.27 9.16 2.79
N LYS A 62 -38.67 9.59 3.99
CA LYS A 62 -37.91 10.57 4.79
C LYS A 62 -36.57 10.00 5.25
N LEU A 63 -36.52 8.73 5.67
CA LEU A 63 -35.28 8.10 6.11
C LEU A 63 -34.26 7.90 4.97
N ARG A 64 -34.70 7.54 3.75
CA ARG A 64 -33.80 7.36 2.60
C ARG A 64 -33.11 8.65 2.17
N ARG A 65 -33.78 9.80 2.29
CA ARG A 65 -33.17 11.11 1.97
C ARG A 65 -32.04 11.45 2.95
N ARG A 66 -32.23 11.21 4.25
CA ARG A 66 -31.19 11.46 5.27
C ARG A 66 -29.93 10.63 5.03
N ARG A 67 -30.07 9.33 4.74
CA ARG A 67 -28.91 8.46 4.46
C ARG A 67 -28.10 8.89 3.25
N ARG A 68 -28.76 9.39 2.18
CA ARG A 68 -28.03 9.88 0.99
C ARG A 68 -27.22 11.14 1.29
N VAL A 69 -27.77 12.04 2.11
CA VAL A 69 -27.07 13.25 2.54
C VAL A 69 -25.88 12.90 3.44
N GLU A 70 -26.06 11.99 4.40
CA GLU A 70 -24.98 11.50 5.26
C GLU A 70 -23.85 10.86 4.44
N THR A 71 -24.17 9.99 3.48
CA THR A 71 -23.15 9.39 2.60
C THR A 71 -22.43 10.41 1.72
N ALA A 72 -23.15 11.44 1.24
CA ALA A 72 -22.55 12.50 0.44
C ALA A 72 -21.58 13.37 1.26
N ILE A 73 -21.93 13.68 2.51
CA ILE A 73 -21.05 14.42 3.43
C ILE A 73 -19.77 13.62 3.71
N VAL A 74 -19.88 12.32 4.00
CA VAL A 74 -18.70 11.47 4.25
C VAL A 74 -17.79 11.40 3.01
N LEU A 75 -18.35 11.24 1.82
CA LEU A 75 -17.58 11.23 0.57
C LEU A 75 -16.88 12.58 0.32
N LEU A 76 -17.56 13.69 0.59
CA LEU A 76 -17.00 15.02 0.45
C LEU A 76 -15.82 15.25 1.42
N LEU A 77 -15.93 14.77 2.67
CA LEU A 77 -14.84 14.81 3.64
C LEU A 77 -13.62 13.98 3.20
N ILE A 78 -13.85 12.77 2.67
CA ILE A 78 -12.77 11.94 2.12
C ILE A 78 -12.08 12.64 0.94
N PHE A 79 -12.86 13.23 0.03
CA PHE A 79 -12.32 13.95 -1.11
C PHE A 79 -11.49 15.18 -0.69
N ALA A 80 -11.97 15.96 0.29
CA ALA A 80 -11.22 17.08 0.85
C ALA A 80 -9.89 16.64 1.50
N ALA A 81 -9.89 15.51 2.22
CA ALA A 81 -8.67 14.93 2.79
C ALA A 81 -7.67 14.50 1.70
N LEU A 82 -8.15 13.92 0.61
CA LEU A 82 -7.29 13.57 -0.53
C LEU A 82 -6.69 14.81 -1.20
N LEU A 83 -7.49 15.87 -1.40
CA LEU A 83 -6.98 17.15 -1.93
C LEU A 83 -5.93 17.77 -1.00
N PHE A 84 -6.13 17.67 0.32
CA PHE A 84 -5.16 18.15 1.30
C PHE A 84 -3.84 17.36 1.26
N ILE A 85 -3.90 16.04 1.13
CA ILE A 85 -2.70 15.22 0.92
C ILE A 85 -2.03 15.61 -0.40
N PHE A 86 -2.82 15.78 -1.47
CA PHE A 86 -2.28 16.13 -2.79
C PHE A 86 -1.66 17.52 -2.83
N SER A 87 -2.19 18.51 -2.09
CA SER A 87 -1.57 19.81 -1.95
C SER A 87 -0.31 19.76 -1.10
N SER A 88 -0.31 18.94 -0.03
CA SER A 88 0.87 18.76 0.83
C SER A 88 2.04 18.09 0.10
N PHE A 89 1.76 17.16 -0.82
CA PHE A 89 2.78 16.49 -1.64
C PHE A 89 2.98 17.15 -3.01
N GLY A 90 2.05 17.98 -3.48
CA GLY A 90 2.03 18.59 -4.81
C GLY A 90 3.04 19.72 -4.97
N SER A 91 3.55 20.27 -3.87
CA SER A 91 4.80 21.05 -3.86
C SER A 91 6.01 20.13 -3.96
N TYR A 92 6.01 19.23 -4.96
CA TYR A 92 7.25 18.88 -5.63
C TYR A 92 7.74 20.21 -6.20
N HIS A 93 8.49 20.95 -5.38
CA HIS A 93 9.50 21.84 -5.86
C HIS A 93 10.21 21.03 -6.93
N LYS A 94 9.92 21.33 -8.20
CA LYS A 94 10.83 21.07 -9.29
C LYS A 94 12.14 21.56 -8.69
N PRO A 95 13.07 20.66 -8.31
CA PRO A 95 14.27 21.10 -7.64
C PRO A 95 14.80 22.14 -8.60
N GLU A 96 14.82 23.40 -8.15
CA GLU A 96 15.45 24.42 -8.94
C GLU A 96 16.82 23.83 -9.17
N SER A 97 17.08 23.51 -10.43
CA SER A 97 18.40 23.25 -10.91
C SER A 97 19.12 24.59 -10.79
N HIS A 98 19.37 25.05 -9.57
CA HIS A 98 20.73 25.29 -9.16
C HIS A 98 21.44 23.96 -9.55
N ALA A 99 21.99 23.78 -10.76
CA ALA A 99 23.02 24.66 -11.27
C ALA A 99 23.75 25.31 -10.08
N ALA A 100 24.09 24.47 -9.08
CA ALA A 100 25.35 24.62 -8.42
C ALA A 100 26.33 24.77 -9.59
N PRO A 101 26.97 25.93 -9.78
CA PRO A 101 28.19 25.93 -10.55
C PRO A 101 29.02 24.86 -9.88
N VAL A 102 29.16 23.73 -10.57
CA VAL A 102 29.96 22.61 -10.11
C VAL A 102 31.27 23.26 -9.70
N ALA A 103 31.55 23.19 -8.40
CA ALA A 103 32.85 23.41 -7.85
C ALA A 103 33.76 22.32 -8.44
N ALA A 104 34.07 22.46 -9.73
CA ALA A 104 35.12 21.79 -10.46
C ALA A 104 36.50 22.37 -10.06
N LYS A 105 36.59 22.91 -8.84
CA LYS A 105 37.80 23.38 -8.21
C LYS A 105 37.94 22.65 -6.89
N GLN A 106 39.05 21.92 -6.77
CA GLN A 106 39.59 21.30 -5.56
C GLN A 106 39.34 19.80 -5.32
N PHE A 107 39.21 19.01 -6.39
CA PHE A 107 39.70 17.61 -6.36
C PHE A 107 40.90 17.40 -7.31
N SER A 108 41.69 18.45 -7.52
CA SER A 108 42.94 18.44 -8.30
C SER A 108 44.12 18.85 -7.42
N LYS A 109 44.36 18.16 -6.31
CA LYS A 109 45.65 18.31 -5.61
C LYS A 109 46.06 17.14 -4.72
N ASN A 110 45.79 15.91 -5.17
CA ASN A 110 46.60 14.75 -4.77
C ASN A 110 47.21 14.17 -6.04
N GLN A 111 48.07 14.99 -6.66
CA GLN A 111 49.14 14.52 -7.56
C GLN A 111 50.12 13.76 -6.66
N THR A 112 49.82 12.49 -6.42
CA THR A 112 50.86 11.52 -6.11
C THR A 112 51.52 11.18 -7.42
N ASP A 113 52.83 11.43 -7.46
CA ASP A 113 53.76 11.11 -8.53
C ASP A 113 53.66 9.62 -8.88
N LEU A 114 52.79 9.25 -9.81
CA LEU A 114 52.74 7.90 -10.37
C LEU A 114 52.36 7.96 -11.83
N GLU A 115 53.40 7.67 -12.63
CA GLU A 115 53.39 7.07 -13.95
C GLU A 115 52.70 7.85 -15.07
N GLU A 116 53.56 8.32 -15.98
CA GLU A 116 53.33 8.65 -17.37
C GLU A 116 52.67 7.45 -18.09
N VAL A 117 51.39 7.20 -17.79
CA VAL A 117 50.55 6.27 -18.55
C VAL A 117 50.06 7.04 -19.77
N SER A 118 50.63 6.69 -20.92
CA SER A 118 50.23 7.13 -22.25
C SER A 118 48.71 7.26 -22.35
N GLU A 119 48.22 8.49 -22.37
CA GLU A 119 46.80 8.82 -22.59
C GLU A 119 46.43 8.49 -24.02
N ASP A 120 46.05 7.23 -24.24
CA ASP A 120 45.43 6.81 -25.49
C ASP A 120 44.05 7.49 -25.56
N PRO A 121 43.79 8.41 -26.52
CA PRO A 121 42.57 9.22 -26.57
C PRO A 121 41.29 8.40 -26.83
N TYR A 122 41.40 7.07 -26.91
CA TYR A 122 40.32 6.14 -27.20
C TYR A 122 39.69 5.48 -25.95
N VAL A 123 40.33 5.56 -24.77
CA VAL A 123 39.79 4.95 -23.52
C VAL A 123 38.62 5.78 -22.94
N GLN A 124 38.56 7.08 -23.26
CA GLN A 124 37.55 8.04 -22.79
C GLN A 124 36.10 7.69 -23.20
N SER A 125 35.86 6.78 -24.16
CA SER A 125 34.51 6.50 -24.67
C SER A 125 33.62 5.68 -23.70
N LYS A 126 34.17 4.60 -23.13
CA LYS A 126 33.37 3.67 -22.33
C LYS A 126 33.18 4.16 -20.91
N ASP A 127 34.20 4.78 -20.33
CA ASP A 127 34.16 5.28 -18.96
C ASP A 127 33.23 6.50 -18.84
N VAL A 128 33.24 7.42 -19.80
CA VAL A 128 32.28 8.54 -19.83
C VAL A 128 30.84 8.04 -19.93
N LYS A 129 30.59 7.01 -20.74
CA LYS A 129 29.26 6.42 -20.87
C LYS A 129 28.85 5.63 -19.62
N ALA A 130 29.79 4.99 -18.94
CA ALA A 130 29.57 4.35 -17.65
C ALA A 130 29.18 5.39 -16.58
N GLU A 131 29.88 6.52 -16.51
CA GLU A 131 29.58 7.63 -15.59
C GLU A 131 28.18 8.22 -15.87
N GLN A 132 27.78 8.37 -17.14
CA GLN A 132 26.41 8.78 -17.47
C GLN A 132 25.35 7.83 -16.92
N TYR A 133 25.56 6.51 -17.06
CA TYR A 133 24.66 5.53 -16.46
C TYR A 133 24.67 5.59 -14.93
N MET A 134 25.80 5.91 -14.31
CA MET A 134 25.89 6.16 -12.85
C MET A 134 25.07 7.37 -12.44
N ILE A 135 25.11 8.48 -13.19
CA ILE A 135 24.30 9.67 -12.95
C ILE A 135 22.80 9.32 -13.02
N PHE A 136 22.35 8.69 -14.11
CA PHE A 136 20.94 8.29 -14.24
C PHE A 136 20.51 7.28 -13.16
N GLY A 137 21.39 6.34 -12.79
CA GLY A 137 21.13 5.39 -11.72
C GLY A 137 20.88 6.08 -10.39
N ARG A 138 21.71 7.08 -10.05
CA ARG A 138 21.54 7.91 -8.84
C ARG A 138 20.23 8.69 -8.87
N GLU A 139 19.88 9.32 -9.98
CA GLU A 139 18.60 10.05 -10.12
C GLU A 139 17.40 9.13 -9.89
N PHE A 140 17.39 7.94 -10.48
CA PHE A 140 16.33 6.95 -10.24
C PHE A 140 16.32 6.44 -8.80
N PHE A 141 17.49 6.28 -8.18
CA PHE A 141 17.60 5.84 -6.79
C PHE A 141 16.96 6.86 -5.84
N TYR A 142 17.34 8.14 -5.96
CA TYR A 142 16.77 9.22 -5.14
C TYR A 142 15.29 9.47 -5.43
N SER A 143 14.82 9.13 -6.63
CA SER A 143 13.39 9.16 -6.99
C SER A 143 12.60 7.94 -6.49
N GLY A 144 13.21 7.03 -5.72
CA GLY A 144 12.58 5.79 -5.23
C GLY A 144 12.31 4.74 -6.32
N GLN A 145 12.80 4.94 -7.54
CA GLN A 145 12.62 4.04 -8.68
C GLN A 145 13.72 2.96 -8.71
N TYR A 146 13.86 2.22 -7.61
CA TYR A 146 15.01 1.33 -7.36
C TYR A 146 15.25 0.27 -8.46
N ARG A 147 14.20 -0.23 -9.12
CA ARG A 147 14.37 -1.18 -10.25
C ARG A 147 15.05 -0.55 -11.47
N ARG A 148 14.72 0.72 -11.77
CA ARG A 148 15.34 1.44 -12.89
C ARG A 148 16.76 1.86 -12.52
N ALA A 149 16.98 2.27 -11.28
CA ALA A 149 18.30 2.57 -10.74
C ALA A 149 19.25 1.37 -10.89
N LEU A 150 18.82 0.19 -10.44
CA LEU A 150 19.59 -1.06 -10.54
C LEU A 150 20.02 -1.35 -11.99
N LYS A 151 19.08 -1.24 -12.94
CA LYS A 151 19.37 -1.48 -14.36
C LYS A 151 20.39 -0.49 -14.94
N MET A 152 20.42 0.75 -14.47
CA MET A 152 21.42 1.72 -14.91
C MET A 152 22.79 1.43 -14.30
N PHE A 153 22.84 1.08 -13.01
CA PHE A 153 24.10 0.68 -12.37
C PHE A 153 24.70 -0.59 -12.99
N GLU A 154 23.89 -1.58 -13.36
CA GLU A 154 24.34 -2.78 -14.09
C GLU A 154 24.94 -2.43 -15.46
N LYS A 155 24.33 -1.47 -16.18
CA LYS A 155 24.88 -0.99 -17.46
C LYS A 155 26.21 -0.25 -17.28
N ALA A 156 26.35 0.54 -16.21
CA ALA A 156 27.60 1.20 -15.89
C ALA A 156 28.71 0.17 -15.63
N LEU A 157 28.42 -0.84 -14.79
CA LEU A 157 29.36 -1.92 -14.46
C LEU A 157 29.73 -2.78 -15.69
N ALA A 158 28.79 -3.00 -16.61
CA ALA A 158 29.03 -3.74 -17.85
C ALA A 158 29.95 -2.99 -18.83
N LEU A 159 29.92 -1.65 -18.82
CA LEU A 159 30.80 -0.82 -19.67
C LEU A 159 32.19 -0.63 -19.07
N SER A 160 32.26 -0.40 -17.76
CA SER A 160 33.51 -0.23 -17.03
C SER A 160 33.48 -1.10 -15.78
N PRO A 161 33.96 -2.36 -15.86
CA PRO A 161 34.02 -3.26 -14.72
C PRO A 161 34.89 -2.76 -13.57
N GLN A 162 35.84 -1.86 -13.86
CA GLN A 162 36.75 -1.25 -12.88
C GLN A 162 36.11 -0.07 -12.13
N HIS A 163 34.88 0.32 -12.47
CA HIS A 163 34.20 1.44 -11.84
C HIS A 163 33.87 1.13 -10.37
N CYS A 164 34.73 1.59 -9.45
CA CYS A 164 34.73 1.22 -8.03
C CYS A 164 33.41 1.50 -7.30
N LEU A 165 32.64 2.50 -7.74
CA LEU A 165 31.39 2.89 -7.08
C LEU A 165 30.16 2.05 -7.48
N ALA A 166 30.14 1.44 -8.67
CA ALA A 166 28.93 0.78 -9.17
C ALA A 166 28.44 -0.40 -8.29
N PRO A 167 29.32 -1.29 -7.77
CA PRO A 167 28.90 -2.39 -6.89
C PRO A 167 28.26 -1.90 -5.58
N ALA A 168 28.78 -0.83 -4.98
CA ALA A 168 28.24 -0.26 -3.75
C ALA A 168 26.81 0.28 -3.96
N TRP A 169 26.58 0.99 -5.06
CA TRP A 169 25.24 1.46 -5.42
C TRP A 169 24.27 0.32 -5.73
N ILE A 170 24.73 -0.76 -6.38
CA ILE A 170 23.94 -1.98 -6.61
C ILE A 170 23.55 -2.62 -5.28
N ALA A 171 24.48 -2.74 -4.33
CA ALA A 171 24.21 -3.30 -3.00
C ALA A 171 23.15 -2.49 -2.24
N ASN A 172 23.32 -1.17 -2.15
CA ASN A 172 22.36 -0.27 -1.50
C ASN A 172 20.98 -0.33 -2.19
N THR A 173 20.94 -0.36 -3.51
CA THR A 173 19.68 -0.47 -4.27
C THR A 173 18.97 -1.79 -4.02
N ASN A 174 19.72 -2.89 -3.89
CA ASN A 174 19.15 -4.19 -3.56
C ASN A 174 18.60 -4.24 -2.13
N GLU A 175 19.28 -3.63 -1.17
CA GLU A 175 18.79 -3.51 0.21
C GLU A 175 17.45 -2.77 0.25
N GLN A 176 17.33 -1.65 -0.47
CA GLN A 176 16.05 -0.91 -0.58
C GLN A 176 14.95 -1.74 -1.24
N LEU A 177 15.27 -2.52 -2.28
CA LEU A 177 14.29 -3.42 -2.91
C LEU A 177 13.84 -4.56 -2.00
N ASP A 178 14.75 -5.07 -1.15
CA ASP A 178 14.45 -6.09 -0.15
C ASP A 178 13.59 -5.53 0.98
N ALA A 179 13.89 -4.33 1.47
CA ALA A 179 13.09 -3.61 2.46
C ALA A 179 11.65 -3.38 1.98
N LEU A 180 11.46 -3.09 0.69
CA LEU A 180 10.13 -2.96 0.08
C LEU A 180 9.41 -4.31 -0.16
N GLY A 181 10.04 -5.44 0.15
CA GLY A 181 9.46 -6.79 -0.05
C GLY A 181 9.29 -7.17 -1.53
N VAL A 182 9.85 -6.39 -2.45
CA VAL A 182 9.65 -6.56 -3.91
C VAL A 182 10.34 -7.82 -4.42
N ARG A 183 11.44 -8.25 -3.80
CA ARG A 183 12.14 -9.50 -4.12
C ARG A 183 11.37 -10.75 -3.66
N LYS A 184 10.69 -10.71 -2.50
CA LYS A 184 9.83 -11.82 -2.04
C LYS A 184 8.69 -12.09 -3.02
N MET A 185 8.12 -11.04 -3.62
CA MET A 185 7.04 -11.20 -4.60
C MET A 185 7.49 -11.86 -5.91
N LYS A 186 8.74 -11.67 -6.36
CA LYS A 186 9.24 -12.31 -7.58
C LYS A 186 9.46 -13.82 -7.37
N LYS A 187 10.05 -14.22 -6.24
CA LYS A 187 10.19 -15.65 -5.86
C LYS A 187 8.83 -16.34 -5.66
N LEU A 188 7.84 -15.64 -5.11
CA LEU A 188 6.47 -16.16 -4.94
C LEU A 188 5.68 -16.20 -6.26
N GLY A 189 5.92 -15.27 -7.17
CA GLY A 189 5.34 -15.24 -8.50
C GLY A 189 5.90 -16.34 -9.42
N GLU A 190 7.22 -16.57 -9.37
CA GLU A 190 7.88 -17.65 -10.13
C GLU A 190 7.48 -19.04 -9.60
N THR A 191 7.38 -19.24 -8.29
CA THR A 191 6.90 -20.53 -7.73
C THR A 191 5.42 -20.81 -7.98
N ARG A 192 4.56 -19.77 -8.06
CA ARG A 192 3.15 -19.95 -8.47
C ARG A 192 2.96 -20.12 -9.97
N TYR A 193 3.84 -19.56 -10.81
CA TYR A 193 3.76 -19.77 -12.25
C TYR A 193 4.25 -21.16 -12.65
N VAL A 194 5.34 -21.67 -12.06
CA VAL A 194 5.89 -23.00 -12.41
C VAL A 194 4.94 -24.15 -11.99
N SER A 195 4.32 -24.07 -10.81
CA SER A 195 3.36 -25.10 -10.35
C SER A 195 2.04 -25.15 -11.13
N MET A 196 1.69 -24.13 -11.92
CA MET A 196 0.51 -24.18 -12.80
C MET A 196 0.76 -24.85 -14.16
N TYR A 197 2.02 -24.97 -14.58
CA TYR A 197 2.37 -25.50 -15.91
C TYR A 197 3.15 -26.83 -15.88
N GLU A 198 3.68 -27.26 -14.73
CA GLU A 198 4.31 -28.60 -14.59
C GLU A 198 3.30 -29.74 -14.32
N ASN A 199 2.00 -29.46 -14.29
CA ASN A 199 0.93 -30.45 -14.09
C ASN A 199 -0.02 -30.57 -15.30
N ARG A 200 0.51 -30.41 -16.51
CA ARG A 200 -0.20 -30.73 -17.77
C ARG A 200 0.56 -31.76 -18.58
#